data_AF-A0A1R1ALF3-F1
#
_entry.id   AF-A0A1R1ALF3-F1
#
_cell.length_a   1.000
_cell.length_b   1.000
_cell.length_c   1.000
_cell.angle_alpha   90.00
_cell.angle_beta   90.00
_cell.angle_gamma   90.00
#
_symmetry.space_group_name_H-M   'P 1'
#
loop_
_entity.id
_entity.type
_entity.pdbx_description
1 polymer ?
#
loop_
_entity_poly.entity_id
_entity_poly.type
_entity_poly.pdbx_seq_one_letter_code
_entity_poly.pdbx_strand_id
1 'polypeptide(L)'
;MFLHKLRPLILTAVLLFMLLPEAASANGGPLHYPAEGYGRLELDDQSQVSLVREKVVFTFRDIERYKSHAEVTVQYELHNTSDSAKDLEVLFVTPVSEAFMVSEGNNEINAIMDPNVKTVNWQNTQVKNTVTDPVSGKELRLSNYSSEIGPAQGARFPLSFEPNETKNIVINYIENGGMYNKGVITTIFSHLYYLTPAAFWEGEPHVELEIRLSEPGALLHSNLAMEQTDSKTFKAVFNELPSKDWYFSYTYPKRLLYPTNIEKDHNLLVLGTVAALTVIAAALALFFRKSFLFTISAFGIFAFTVYYISKMGGYPFNAIFVGFVDFVVGVGLLICDILIRRTIRRRREMTKTM
;
A
#
# COMPACT_ATOMS: atom_id res chain seq x y z
N MET A 1 23.96 48.11 17.93
CA MET A 1 24.36 47.68 16.57
C MET A 1 24.76 46.18 16.49
N PHE A 2 25.33 45.56 17.52
CA PHE A 2 25.80 44.15 17.46
C PHE A 2 24.69 43.09 17.28
N LEU A 3 23.53 43.20 17.94
CA LEU A 3 22.49 42.15 17.92
C LEU A 3 21.93 41.81 16.52
N HIS A 4 21.91 42.76 15.58
CA HIS A 4 21.42 42.49 14.22
C HIS A 4 22.32 41.55 13.41
N LYS A 5 23.61 41.42 13.77
CA LYS A 5 24.55 40.49 13.11
C LYS A 5 24.46 39.05 13.64
N LEU A 6 23.93 38.82 14.85
CA LEU A 6 23.73 37.46 15.37
C LEU A 6 22.53 36.74 14.75
N ARG A 7 21.46 37.45 14.37
CA ARG A 7 20.24 36.85 13.81
C ARG A 7 20.48 35.93 12.60
N PRO A 8 21.20 36.32 11.54
CA PRO A 8 21.47 35.40 10.43
C PRO A 8 22.32 34.21 10.87
N LEU A 9 23.30 34.40 11.75
CA LEU A 9 24.19 33.33 12.22
C LEU A 9 23.44 32.27 13.04
N ILE A 10 22.49 32.70 13.89
CA ILE A 10 21.58 31.80 14.63
C ILE A 10 20.65 31.07 13.64
N LEU A 11 20.08 31.78 12.66
CA LEU A 11 19.20 31.16 11.67
C LEU A 11 19.93 30.10 10.83
N THR A 12 21.15 30.38 10.39
CA THR A 12 22.02 29.44 9.67
C THR A 12 22.40 28.25 10.55
N ALA A 13 22.73 28.46 11.83
CA ALA A 13 23.03 27.38 12.77
C ALA A 13 21.80 26.47 13.03
N VAL A 14 20.60 27.03 13.12
CA VAL A 14 19.34 26.26 13.24
C VAL A 14 19.05 25.49 11.96
N LEU A 15 19.26 26.08 10.78
CA LEU A 15 19.14 25.37 9.49
C LEU A 15 20.17 24.25 9.33
N LEU A 16 21.42 24.42 9.79
CA LEU A 16 22.42 23.35 9.80
C LEU A 16 22.08 22.25 10.82
N PHE A 17 21.50 22.57 11.97
CA PHE A 17 21.01 21.56 12.93
C PHE A 17 19.81 20.77 12.39
N MET A 18 19.01 21.35 11.49
CA MET A 18 17.95 20.64 10.74
C MET A 18 18.44 19.90 9.49
N LEU A 19 19.75 19.96 9.21
CA LEU A 19 20.42 19.18 8.15
C LEU A 19 21.29 18.05 8.72
N LEU A 20 21.21 17.79 10.03
CA LEU A 20 21.72 16.53 10.59
C LEU A 20 20.88 15.39 10.02
N PRO A 21 21.47 14.40 9.32
CA PRO A 21 20.73 13.20 8.95
C PRO A 21 20.30 12.50 10.24
N GLU A 22 19.00 12.21 10.36
CA GLU A 22 18.51 11.30 11.39
C GLU A 22 19.09 9.91 11.09
N ALA A 23 20.16 9.55 11.79
CA ALA A 23 20.62 8.17 11.88
C ALA A 23 19.48 7.35 12.50
N ALA A 24 18.87 6.50 11.69
CA ALA A 24 17.68 5.75 12.07
C ALA A 24 17.81 4.30 11.57
N SER A 25 17.61 3.39 12.51
CA SER A 25 18.04 2.00 12.44
C SER A 25 17.16 1.16 11.52
N ALA A 26 17.81 0.32 10.71
CA ALA A 26 17.21 -0.48 9.64
C ALA A 26 17.26 -2.03 9.89
N ASN A 27 16.93 -3.02 8.97
CA ASN A 27 16.34 -4.46 8.92
C ASN A 27 16.83 -5.89 9.52
N GLY A 28 16.28 -6.46 10.61
CA GLY A 28 16.56 -7.84 11.15
C GLY A 28 18.02 -8.24 11.55
N GLY A 29 18.34 -8.39 12.86
CA GLY A 29 19.74 -8.41 13.37
C GLY A 29 20.21 -9.60 14.23
N PRO A 30 21.50 -9.62 14.63
CA PRO A 30 22.10 -10.64 15.52
C PRO A 30 21.61 -10.50 16.96
N LEU A 31 21.60 -11.58 17.75
CA LEU A 31 21.14 -11.60 19.15
C LEU A 31 22.27 -11.71 20.16
N HIS A 32 22.23 -10.85 21.19
CA HIS A 32 22.92 -11.09 22.44
C HIS A 32 22.00 -11.83 23.43
N TYR A 33 22.51 -12.91 24.03
CA TYR A 33 21.84 -13.62 25.13
C TYR A 33 22.32 -13.10 26.49
N PRO A 34 21.47 -12.41 27.29
CA PRO A 34 21.76 -12.22 28.69
C PRO A 34 21.76 -13.57 29.43
N ALA A 35 22.48 -13.64 30.56
CA ALA A 35 22.59 -14.86 31.37
C ALA A 35 21.21 -15.46 31.72
N GLU A 36 21.14 -16.80 31.78
CA GLU A 36 19.88 -17.55 31.96
C GLU A 36 19.01 -16.97 33.08
N GLY A 37 17.79 -16.57 32.72
CA GLY A 37 16.78 -16.04 33.63
C GLY A 37 16.76 -14.52 33.84
N TYR A 38 17.63 -13.72 33.20
CA TYR A 38 17.82 -12.30 33.56
C TYR A 38 17.63 -11.24 32.46
N GLY A 39 17.03 -11.53 31.30
CA GLY A 39 16.74 -10.47 30.33
C GLY A 39 15.74 -10.77 29.21
N ARG A 40 15.43 -9.73 28.45
CA ARG A 40 14.71 -9.79 27.16
C ARG A 40 15.73 -9.95 26.02
N LEU A 41 15.25 -10.26 24.81
CA LEU A 41 16.12 -10.30 23.62
C LEU A 41 16.71 -8.92 23.34
N GLU A 42 17.98 -8.87 22.96
CA GLU A 42 18.69 -7.64 22.60
C GLU A 42 19.48 -7.88 21.32
N LEU A 43 19.45 -6.93 20.39
CA LEU A 43 20.18 -7.04 19.13
C LEU A 43 21.63 -6.56 19.31
N ASP A 44 22.60 -7.32 18.79
CA ASP A 44 24.04 -7.14 19.02
C ASP A 44 24.71 -6.28 17.94
N ASP A 45 24.79 -4.97 18.16
CA ASP A 45 25.45 -4.01 17.25
C ASP A 45 26.99 -4.14 17.17
N GLN A 46 27.59 -5.15 17.82
CA GLN A 46 29.03 -5.42 17.82
C GLN A 46 29.38 -6.88 17.47
N SER A 47 28.51 -7.54 16.69
CA SER A 47 28.65 -8.96 16.31
C SER A 47 29.96 -9.31 15.57
N GLN A 48 30.62 -8.33 14.93
CA GLN A 48 31.71 -8.53 13.94
C GLN A 48 31.24 -9.31 12.70
N VAL A 49 29.94 -9.19 12.38
CA VAL A 49 29.37 -9.62 11.12
C VAL A 49 28.68 -8.42 10.47
N SER A 50 29.05 -8.17 9.22
CA SER A 50 28.55 -7.09 8.40
C SER A 50 27.49 -7.57 7.42
N LEU A 51 26.47 -6.74 7.19
CA LEU A 51 25.54 -6.93 6.08
C LEU A 51 26.12 -6.22 4.86
N VAL A 52 26.46 -6.98 3.84
CA VAL A 52 27.03 -6.47 2.57
C VAL A 52 25.91 -6.10 1.60
N ARG A 53 24.88 -6.96 1.53
CA ARG A 53 23.74 -6.77 0.63
C ARG A 53 22.48 -7.40 1.20
N GLU A 54 21.37 -6.68 1.02
CA GLU A 54 20.02 -7.19 1.20
C GLU A 54 19.24 -7.13 -0.12
N LYS A 55 18.49 -8.18 -0.44
CA LYS A 55 17.45 -8.13 -1.47
C LYS A 55 16.13 -8.67 -0.94
N VAL A 56 15.06 -7.88 -1.06
CA VAL A 56 13.69 -8.24 -0.68
C VAL A 56 12.82 -8.31 -1.94
N VAL A 57 12.14 -9.44 -2.14
CA VAL A 57 11.26 -9.66 -3.29
C VAL A 57 9.87 -10.09 -2.81
N PHE A 58 8.86 -9.26 -3.05
CA PHE A 58 7.45 -9.62 -2.87
C PHE A 58 6.88 -10.14 -4.19
N THR A 59 6.43 -11.40 -4.22
CA THR A 59 5.84 -12.04 -5.41
C THR A 59 4.37 -12.39 -5.16
N PHE A 60 3.49 -11.82 -5.98
CA PHE A 60 2.05 -12.08 -5.94
C PHE A 60 1.67 -13.01 -7.09
N ARG A 61 1.20 -14.22 -6.78
CA ARG A 61 0.78 -15.20 -7.80
C ARG A 61 -0.70 -15.09 -8.16
N ASP A 62 -1.57 -15.11 -7.14
CA ASP A 62 -3.03 -15.08 -7.31
C ASP A 62 -3.66 -13.91 -6.56
N ILE A 63 -4.70 -13.30 -7.17
CA ILE A 63 -5.54 -12.31 -6.50
C ILE A 63 -6.80 -13.02 -6.00
N GLU A 64 -6.73 -13.66 -4.83
CA GLU A 64 -7.97 -14.01 -4.13
C GLU A 64 -8.72 -12.71 -3.80
N ARG A 65 -10.02 -12.64 -4.13
CA ARG A 65 -10.85 -11.44 -3.95
C ARG A 65 -10.86 -10.93 -2.49
N TYR A 66 -10.49 -11.77 -1.54
CA TYR A 66 -10.53 -11.52 -0.10
C TYR A 66 -9.21 -11.76 0.65
N LYS A 67 -8.09 -11.97 -0.04
CA LYS A 67 -6.76 -12.12 0.61
C LYS A 67 -5.65 -11.52 -0.25
N SER A 68 -4.61 -11.01 0.41
CA SER A 68 -3.36 -10.55 -0.24
C SER A 68 -2.21 -11.37 0.31
N HIS A 69 -1.94 -12.52 -0.30
CA HIS A 69 -0.76 -13.31 0.04
C HIS A 69 0.41 -12.88 -0.84
N ALA A 70 1.53 -12.54 -0.21
CA ALA A 70 2.80 -12.37 -0.89
C ALA A 70 3.72 -13.54 -0.56
N GLU A 71 4.31 -14.17 -1.56
CA GLU A 71 5.54 -14.95 -1.35
C GLU A 71 6.69 -13.94 -1.21
N VAL A 72 7.28 -13.87 -0.02
CA VAL A 72 8.40 -12.97 0.27
C VAL A 72 9.69 -13.79 0.30
N THR A 73 10.64 -13.39 -0.54
CA THR A 73 12.01 -13.89 -0.51
C THR A 73 12.95 -12.78 -0.08
N VAL A 74 13.71 -13.01 0.98
CA VAL A 74 14.80 -12.15 1.45
C VAL A 74 16.12 -12.86 1.18
N GLN A 75 17.12 -12.12 0.71
CA GLN A 75 18.48 -12.62 0.50
C GLN A 75 19.45 -11.69 1.25
N TYR A 76 20.24 -12.25 2.16
CA TYR A 76 21.33 -11.55 2.81
C TYR A 76 22.68 -12.08 2.34
N GLU A 77 23.60 -11.16 2.08
CA GLU A 77 25.03 -11.41 1.97
C GLU A 77 25.67 -10.90 3.27
N LEU A 78 26.08 -11.82 4.14
CA LEU A 78 26.66 -11.54 5.46
C LEU A 78 28.15 -11.87 5.45
N HIS A 79 28.99 -11.00 5.99
CA HIS A 79 30.45 -11.17 6.00
C HIS A 79 31.03 -11.02 7.41
N ASN A 80 31.71 -12.05 7.90
CA ASN A 80 32.47 -12.03 9.15
C ASN A 80 33.70 -11.12 8.99
N THR A 81 33.74 -10.00 9.72
CA THR A 81 34.82 -9.00 9.65
C THR A 81 36.02 -9.37 10.54
N SER A 82 35.99 -10.52 11.22
CA SER A 82 37.03 -10.96 12.15
C SER A 82 37.92 -12.08 11.60
N ASP A 83 39.18 -12.08 12.05
CA ASP A 83 40.16 -13.16 11.83
C ASP A 83 39.90 -14.41 12.69
N SER A 84 38.70 -14.54 13.25
CA SER A 84 38.26 -15.64 14.12
C SER A 84 36.93 -16.21 13.63
N ALA A 85 36.69 -17.50 13.91
CA ALA A 85 35.39 -18.09 13.69
C ALA A 85 34.32 -17.44 14.59
N LYS A 86 33.10 -17.34 14.11
CA LYS A 86 31.98 -16.64 14.75
C LYS A 86 30.71 -17.47 14.70
N ASP A 87 30.19 -17.82 15.86
CA ASP A 87 28.85 -18.35 16.03
C ASP A 87 27.93 -17.23 16.55
N LEU A 88 26.76 -17.07 15.94
CA LEU A 88 25.75 -16.11 16.36
C LEU A 88 24.34 -16.67 16.14
N GLU A 89 23.37 -16.10 16.83
CA GLU A 89 21.95 -16.36 16.57
C GLU A 89 21.31 -15.13 15.94
N VAL A 90 20.54 -15.31 14.87
CA VAL A 90 19.84 -14.24 14.17
C VAL A 90 18.41 -14.14 14.68
N LEU A 91 17.90 -12.91 14.87
CA LEU A 91 16.47 -12.64 14.99
C LEU A 91 15.95 -11.95 13.73
N PHE A 92 15.29 -12.72 12.86
CA PHE A 92 14.52 -12.16 11.76
C PHE A 92 13.14 -11.74 12.26
N VAL A 93 12.69 -10.52 11.95
CA VAL A 93 11.41 -9.96 12.42
C VAL A 93 10.44 -9.80 11.25
N THR A 94 9.18 -10.21 11.42
CA THR A 94 8.16 -10.25 10.35
C THR A 94 6.77 -9.94 10.92
N PRO A 95 5.87 -9.22 10.22
CA PRO A 95 4.58 -8.82 10.78
C PRO A 95 3.70 -10.02 11.13
N VAL A 96 3.44 -10.90 10.17
CA VAL A 96 2.82 -12.22 10.34
C VAL A 96 3.31 -13.10 9.18
N SER A 97 3.86 -14.28 9.49
CA SER A 97 4.37 -15.20 8.47
C SER A 97 3.78 -16.61 8.56
N GLU A 98 3.39 -17.16 7.43
CA GLU A 98 3.16 -18.60 7.23
C GLU A 98 4.32 -19.21 6.42
N ALA A 99 4.52 -20.53 6.51
CA ALA A 99 5.51 -21.28 5.72
C ALA A 99 6.94 -20.69 5.75
N PHE A 100 7.40 -20.27 6.94
CA PHE A 100 8.74 -19.71 7.13
C PHE A 100 9.84 -20.76 6.95
N MET A 101 10.86 -20.44 6.16
CA MET A 101 12.00 -21.31 5.86
C MET A 101 13.28 -20.46 5.69
N VAL A 102 14.41 -20.95 6.21
CA VAL A 102 15.73 -20.32 6.07
C VAL A 102 16.67 -21.32 5.41
N SER A 103 17.53 -20.87 4.49
CA SER A 103 18.51 -21.73 3.85
C SER A 103 19.84 -21.03 3.56
N GLU A 104 20.91 -21.83 3.58
CA GLU A 104 22.25 -21.47 3.11
C GLU A 104 22.56 -22.36 1.90
N GLY A 105 22.50 -21.77 0.69
CA GLY A 105 22.58 -22.52 -0.56
C GLY A 105 21.46 -23.56 -0.68
N ASN A 106 21.83 -24.85 -0.61
CA ASN A 106 20.88 -25.98 -0.65
C ASN A 106 20.55 -26.55 0.75
N ASN A 107 21.15 -26.04 1.82
CA ASN A 107 20.96 -26.55 3.17
C ASN A 107 19.87 -25.72 3.87
N GLU A 108 18.85 -26.39 4.40
CA GLU A 108 17.83 -25.75 5.24
C GLU A 108 18.38 -25.55 6.66
N ILE A 109 18.18 -24.35 7.21
CA ILE A 109 18.57 -23.99 8.58
C ILE A 109 17.32 -24.06 9.45
N ASN A 110 17.36 -24.86 10.52
CA ASN A 110 16.25 -25.01 11.45
C ASN A 110 15.99 -23.69 12.20
N ALA A 111 14.84 -23.06 11.90
CA ALA A 111 14.42 -21.80 12.52
C ALA A 111 13.32 -22.03 13.56
N ILE A 112 13.44 -21.37 14.71
CA ILE A 112 12.49 -21.42 15.82
C ILE A 112 11.64 -20.14 15.78
N MET A 113 10.34 -20.29 15.56
CA MET A 113 9.40 -19.16 15.56
C MET A 113 9.15 -18.63 16.98
N ASP A 114 9.28 -17.32 17.17
CA ASP A 114 8.85 -16.58 18.36
C ASP A 114 7.63 -15.71 18.00
N PRO A 115 6.41 -16.06 18.47
CA PRO A 115 5.21 -15.31 18.15
C PRO A 115 5.04 -14.00 18.96
N ASN A 116 5.95 -13.69 19.89
CA ASN A 116 5.83 -12.53 20.80
C ASN A 116 7.17 -11.81 21.00
N VAL A 117 7.86 -11.49 19.90
CA VAL A 117 9.16 -10.80 19.94
C VAL A 117 9.07 -9.51 20.74
N LYS A 118 9.94 -9.39 21.75
CA LYS A 118 10.10 -8.20 22.58
C LYS A 118 11.59 -7.92 22.77
N THR A 119 12.15 -7.21 21.80
CA THR A 119 13.49 -6.63 21.85
C THR A 119 13.57 -5.47 22.84
N VAL A 120 14.74 -5.25 23.45
CA VAL A 120 14.99 -4.09 24.34
C VAL A 120 15.30 -2.83 23.52
N ASN A 121 16.16 -2.98 22.51
CA ASN A 121 16.79 -1.89 21.76
C ASN A 121 16.13 -1.59 20.41
N TRP A 122 15.49 -2.56 19.74
CA TRP A 122 14.53 -2.26 18.67
C TRP A 122 13.17 -1.91 19.27
N GLN A 123 12.81 -0.62 19.24
CA GLN A 123 11.48 -0.14 19.63
C GLN A 123 10.57 -0.09 18.41
N ASN A 124 9.59 -1.01 18.39
CA ASN A 124 8.58 -1.21 17.35
C ASN A 124 8.17 0.08 16.63
N THR A 125 8.32 0.08 15.30
CA THR A 125 7.80 1.10 14.42
C THR A 125 6.32 1.35 14.68
N GLN A 126 5.91 2.62 14.61
CA GLN A 126 4.55 3.02 14.93
C GLN A 126 3.56 2.21 14.09
N VAL A 127 2.73 1.39 14.76
CA VAL A 127 1.70 0.55 14.13
C VAL A 127 0.86 1.41 13.20
N LYS A 128 1.11 1.28 11.88
CA LYS A 128 0.57 2.22 10.90
C LYS A 128 -0.92 1.98 10.72
N ASN A 129 -1.73 2.79 11.40
CA ASN A 129 -3.19 2.77 11.31
C ASN A 129 -3.74 3.52 10.07
N THR A 130 -2.88 3.81 9.08
CA THR A 130 -3.26 4.41 7.80
C THR A 130 -2.72 3.61 6.62
N VAL A 131 -3.52 3.56 5.54
CA VAL A 131 -3.09 3.10 4.22
C VAL A 131 -3.20 4.26 3.24
N THR A 132 -2.22 4.43 2.36
CA THR A 132 -2.30 5.45 1.31
C THR A 132 -3.02 4.88 0.08
N ASP A 133 -3.99 5.61 -0.46
CA ASP A 133 -4.66 5.25 -1.72
C ASP A 133 -3.74 5.51 -2.93
N PRO A 134 -3.34 4.49 -3.72
CA PRO A 134 -2.47 4.68 -4.86
C PRO A 134 -3.07 5.52 -6.00
N VAL A 135 -4.40 5.69 -6.03
CA VAL A 135 -5.08 6.50 -7.05
C VAL A 135 -5.02 7.99 -6.72
N SER A 136 -5.30 8.37 -5.48
CA SER A 136 -5.43 9.78 -5.07
C SER A 136 -4.33 10.31 -4.16
N GLY A 137 -3.41 9.45 -3.68
CA GLY A 137 -2.37 9.79 -2.71
C GLY A 137 -2.88 10.13 -1.30
N LYS A 138 -4.20 10.00 -1.05
CA LYS A 138 -4.80 10.30 0.26
C LYS A 138 -4.49 9.19 1.26
N GLU A 139 -4.09 9.55 2.47
CA GLU A 139 -4.06 8.61 3.60
C GLU A 139 -5.47 8.32 4.12
N LEU A 140 -5.76 7.04 4.32
CA LEU A 140 -7.05 6.51 4.77
C LEU A 140 -6.84 5.78 6.10
N ARG A 141 -7.58 6.17 7.14
CA ARG A 141 -7.50 5.50 8.44
C ARG A 141 -8.14 4.12 8.37
N LEU A 142 -7.35 3.11 8.74
CA LEU A 142 -7.82 1.78 9.09
C LEU A 142 -8.74 1.94 10.31
N SER A 143 -10.03 1.63 10.15
CA SER A 143 -10.94 1.57 11.29
C SER A 143 -10.58 0.39 12.18
N ASN A 144 -10.78 0.50 13.50
CA ASN A 144 -10.53 -0.49 14.57
C ASN A 144 -11.28 -1.85 14.42
N TYR A 145 -11.72 -2.20 13.21
CA TYR A 145 -12.43 -3.42 12.84
C TYR A 145 -11.54 -4.45 12.14
N SER A 146 -10.35 -4.06 11.65
CA SER A 146 -9.29 -5.05 11.51
C SER A 146 -8.94 -5.54 12.91
N SER A 147 -8.90 -6.85 13.10
CA SER A 147 -8.22 -7.49 14.23
C SER A 147 -6.92 -6.74 14.53
N GLU A 148 -6.60 -6.59 15.82
CA GLU A 148 -5.35 -6.01 16.30
C GLU A 148 -4.21 -6.46 15.37
N ILE A 149 -3.50 -5.50 14.76
CA ILE A 149 -2.31 -5.82 13.96
C ILE A 149 -1.42 -6.63 14.90
N GLY A 150 -1.18 -7.89 14.53
CA GLY A 150 -0.50 -8.83 15.40
C GLY A 150 0.82 -8.22 15.87
N PRO A 151 1.25 -8.48 17.12
CA PRO A 151 2.60 -8.12 17.52
C PRO A 151 3.57 -8.75 16.52
N ALA A 152 4.62 -8.02 16.16
CA ALA A 152 5.64 -8.52 15.25
C ALA A 152 6.12 -9.90 15.73
N GLN A 153 6.07 -10.86 14.82
CA GLN A 153 6.62 -12.18 15.01
C GLN A 153 8.11 -12.14 14.70
N GLY A 154 8.82 -13.18 15.08
CA GLY A 154 10.16 -13.41 14.57
C GLY A 154 10.50 -14.87 14.47
N ALA A 155 11.65 -15.10 13.85
CA ALA A 155 12.24 -16.40 13.69
C ALA A 155 13.70 -16.33 14.10
N ARG A 156 14.12 -17.33 14.87
CA ARG A 156 15.46 -17.41 15.45
C ARG A 156 16.21 -18.59 14.86
N PHE A 157 17.42 -18.36 14.35
CA PHE A 157 18.23 -19.40 13.73
C PHE A 157 19.73 -19.15 13.96
N PRO A 158 20.53 -20.21 14.16
CA PRO A 158 21.97 -20.08 14.31
C PRO A 158 22.66 -19.86 12.96
N LEU A 159 23.76 -19.11 12.97
CA LEU A 159 24.74 -19.04 11.89
C LEU A 159 26.14 -19.22 12.48
N SER A 160 26.98 -19.96 11.75
CA SER A 160 28.40 -20.14 12.05
C SER A 160 29.21 -19.66 10.84
N PHE A 161 30.28 -18.90 11.08
CA PHE A 161 31.17 -18.34 10.08
C PHE A 161 32.63 -18.71 10.40
N GLU A 162 33.39 -19.09 9.38
CA GLU A 162 34.85 -19.14 9.41
C GLU A 162 35.46 -17.71 9.37
N PRO A 163 36.74 -17.52 9.74
CA PRO A 163 37.44 -16.24 9.61
C PRO A 163 37.30 -15.63 8.21
N ASN A 164 36.90 -14.36 8.14
CA ASN A 164 36.69 -13.63 6.88
C ASN A 164 35.71 -14.30 5.87
N GLU A 165 34.83 -15.20 6.31
CA GLU A 165 33.83 -15.86 5.45
C GLU A 165 32.67 -14.93 5.05
N THR A 166 32.18 -15.08 3.82
CA THR A 166 30.92 -14.47 3.35
C THR A 166 29.88 -15.53 3.06
N LYS A 167 28.69 -15.41 3.68
CA LYS A 167 27.57 -16.34 3.55
C LYS A 167 26.37 -15.71 2.85
N ASN A 168 25.66 -16.54 2.08
CA ASN A 168 24.45 -16.16 1.38
C ASN A 168 23.25 -16.87 2.03
N ILE A 169 22.46 -16.12 2.78
CA ILE A 169 21.29 -16.63 3.50
C ILE A 169 20.03 -16.24 2.73
N VAL A 170 19.15 -17.20 2.48
CA VAL A 170 17.86 -16.98 1.83
C VAL A 170 16.73 -17.33 2.80
N ILE A 171 15.87 -16.35 3.07
CA ILE A 171 14.69 -16.50 3.93
C ILE A 171 13.46 -16.44 3.02
N ASN A 172 12.55 -17.40 3.16
CA ASN A 172 11.30 -17.43 2.43
C ASN A 172 10.12 -17.55 3.40
N TYR A 173 9.06 -16.80 3.14
CA TYR A 173 7.82 -16.90 3.90
C TYR A 173 6.62 -16.38 3.10
N ILE A 174 5.41 -16.69 3.57
CA ILE A 174 4.17 -16.13 3.06
C ILE A 174 3.72 -15.02 4.02
N GLU A 175 3.58 -13.80 3.51
CA GLU A 175 3.10 -12.64 4.27
C GLU A 175 1.63 -12.36 3.95
N ASN A 176 0.84 -12.14 5.00
CA ASN A 176 -0.58 -11.86 4.94
C ASN A 176 -0.82 -10.34 4.97
N GLY A 177 -0.91 -9.73 3.79
CA GLY A 177 -1.09 -8.28 3.64
C GLY A 177 -2.43 -7.76 4.14
N GLY A 178 -2.42 -6.50 4.57
CA GLY A 178 -3.61 -5.75 4.95
C GLY A 178 -4.53 -5.43 3.76
N MET A 179 -5.82 -5.22 4.05
CA MET A 179 -6.83 -4.90 3.05
C MET A 179 -7.72 -3.73 3.52
N TYR A 180 -7.88 -2.74 2.65
CA TYR A 180 -8.82 -1.64 2.83
C TYR A 180 -9.88 -1.64 1.73
N ASN A 181 -11.12 -1.90 2.14
CA ASN A 181 -12.27 -2.03 1.23
C ASN A 181 -13.47 -1.13 1.61
N LYS A 182 -13.36 -0.29 2.64
CA LYS A 182 -14.47 0.52 3.16
C LYS A 182 -14.35 1.96 2.68
N GLY A 183 -15.39 2.51 2.03
CA GLY A 183 -15.36 3.88 1.52
C GLY A 183 -14.42 4.09 0.32
N VAL A 184 -13.97 3.01 -0.32
CA VAL A 184 -13.21 3.01 -1.58
C VAL A 184 -13.91 2.14 -2.63
N ILE A 185 -13.86 2.51 -3.91
CA ILE A 185 -14.50 1.76 -5.00
C ILE A 185 -13.77 0.43 -5.23
N THR A 186 -12.45 0.48 -5.49
CA THR A 186 -11.56 -0.66 -5.63
C THR A 186 -10.81 -0.91 -4.33
N THR A 187 -10.65 -2.19 -3.97
CA THR A 187 -9.89 -2.60 -2.79
C THR A 187 -8.43 -2.14 -2.90
N ILE A 188 -7.90 -1.58 -1.82
CA ILE A 188 -6.48 -1.30 -1.65
C ILE A 188 -5.88 -2.42 -0.80
N PHE A 189 -4.77 -2.97 -1.25
CA PHE A 189 -3.95 -3.93 -0.49
C PHE A 189 -2.72 -3.20 0.04
N SER A 190 -2.19 -3.64 1.19
CA SER A 190 -1.06 -2.97 1.84
C SER A 190 -0.15 -3.96 2.57
N HIS A 191 1.15 -3.76 2.46
CA HIS A 191 2.19 -4.67 2.94
C HIS A 191 3.22 -3.90 3.76
N LEU A 192 3.84 -4.60 4.71
CA LEU A 192 4.88 -4.06 5.58
C LEU A 192 6.06 -5.02 5.63
N TYR A 193 7.24 -4.51 5.34
CA TYR A 193 8.49 -5.21 5.59
C TYR A 193 9.31 -4.44 6.61
N TYR A 194 9.78 -5.13 7.64
CA TYR A 194 10.53 -4.55 8.74
C TYR A 194 11.95 -4.21 8.34
N LEU A 195 12.14 -3.21 7.47
CA LEU A 195 13.46 -2.64 7.21
C LEU A 195 14.08 -1.99 8.48
N THR A 196 13.80 -2.36 9.75
CA THR A 196 14.26 -1.66 11.00
C THR A 196 15.14 -2.40 12.06
N PRO A 197 15.46 -3.72 11.96
CA PRO A 197 16.56 -4.36 12.80
C PRO A 197 18.02 -4.84 12.30
N ALA A 198 18.56 -4.56 11.08
CA ALA A 198 19.91 -4.74 10.46
C ALA A 198 20.86 -3.56 10.60
N ALA A 199 20.45 -2.39 11.07
CA ALA A 199 21.44 -1.42 11.56
C ALA A 199 22.11 -1.90 12.86
N PHE A 200 21.75 -3.10 13.33
CA PHE A 200 22.48 -3.91 14.29
C PHE A 200 23.43 -4.92 13.62
N TRP A 201 23.49 -4.99 12.28
CA TRP A 201 24.66 -5.51 11.56
C TRP A 201 25.67 -4.40 11.32
N GLU A 202 26.93 -4.75 11.19
CA GLU A 202 27.97 -3.80 10.80
C GLU A 202 27.91 -3.47 9.30
N GLY A 203 28.46 -2.31 8.91
CA GLY A 203 28.65 -1.91 7.51
C GLY A 203 27.51 -1.08 6.89
N GLU A 204 27.67 -0.79 5.60
CA GLU A 204 26.72 -0.03 4.78
C GLU A 204 26.20 -0.92 3.65
N PRO A 205 25.07 -1.63 3.83
CA PRO A 205 24.60 -2.61 2.86
C PRO A 205 23.98 -1.98 1.62
N HIS A 206 24.19 -2.64 0.49
CA HIS A 206 23.40 -2.40 -0.72
C HIS A 206 22.01 -3.03 -0.59
N VAL A 207 20.93 -2.27 -0.82
CA VAL A 207 19.55 -2.75 -0.62
C VAL A 207 18.77 -2.73 -1.93
N GLU A 208 18.29 -3.90 -2.36
CA GLU A 208 17.39 -4.07 -3.50
C GLU A 208 15.98 -4.42 -3.03
N LEU A 209 14.98 -3.60 -3.38
CA LEU A 209 13.58 -3.88 -3.11
C LEU A 209 12.84 -4.16 -4.43
N GLU A 210 12.06 -5.23 -4.49
CA GLU A 210 11.36 -5.66 -5.71
C GLU A 210 9.93 -6.12 -5.41
N ILE A 211 8.96 -5.60 -6.15
CA ILE A 211 7.54 -6.03 -6.11
C ILE A 211 7.19 -6.62 -7.47
N ARG A 212 6.64 -7.83 -7.49
CA ARG A 212 6.16 -8.54 -8.69
C ARG A 212 4.68 -8.84 -8.58
N LEU A 213 3.86 -8.04 -9.24
CA LEU A 213 2.40 -8.17 -9.21
C LEU A 213 1.89 -9.27 -10.16
N SER A 214 0.76 -9.87 -9.83
CA SER A 214 0.14 -10.96 -10.60
C SER A 214 -0.46 -10.47 -11.94
N GLU A 215 -1.13 -9.32 -11.94
CA GLU A 215 -1.76 -8.71 -13.12
C GLU A 215 -1.10 -7.35 -13.47
N PRO A 216 -1.09 -6.95 -14.75
CA PRO A 216 -0.58 -5.63 -15.14
C PRO A 216 -1.59 -4.51 -14.84
N GLY A 217 -1.11 -3.26 -14.79
CA GLY A 217 -1.97 -2.09 -14.68
C GLY A 217 -2.51 -1.81 -13.28
N ALA A 218 -1.86 -2.37 -12.25
CA ALA A 218 -2.00 -1.87 -10.89
C ALA A 218 -1.42 -0.46 -10.76
N LEU A 219 -1.92 0.29 -9.78
CA LEU A 219 -1.28 1.50 -9.28
C LEU A 219 -0.68 1.19 -7.92
N LEU A 220 0.58 1.59 -7.72
CA LEU A 220 1.39 1.37 -6.53
C LEU A 220 1.68 2.71 -5.84
N HIS A 221 1.67 2.72 -4.51
CA HIS A 221 2.28 3.73 -3.68
C HIS A 221 3.26 3.06 -2.70
N SER A 222 4.43 3.65 -2.47
CA SER A 222 5.36 3.25 -1.42
C SER A 222 6.00 4.49 -0.80
N ASN A 223 6.47 4.39 0.46
CA ASN A 223 7.31 5.43 1.06
C ASN A 223 8.69 5.52 0.44
N LEU A 224 9.23 4.39 0.01
CA LEU A 224 10.52 4.31 -0.64
C LEU A 224 10.29 4.47 -2.14
N ALA A 225 11.06 5.34 -2.78
CA ALA A 225 10.88 5.64 -4.20
C ALA A 225 11.20 4.40 -5.03
N MET A 226 10.25 3.95 -5.85
CA MET A 226 10.40 2.79 -6.73
C MET A 226 10.19 3.19 -8.19
N GLU A 227 11.01 2.64 -9.08
CA GLU A 227 10.84 2.72 -10.53
C GLU A 227 10.01 1.52 -11.02
N GLN A 228 9.08 1.77 -11.94
CA GLN A 228 8.35 0.70 -12.61
C GLN A 228 9.18 0.16 -13.79
N THR A 229 9.79 -1.02 -13.64
CA THR A 229 10.65 -1.61 -14.68
C THR A 229 9.86 -2.33 -15.76
N ASP A 230 8.66 -2.83 -15.46
CA ASP A 230 7.73 -3.39 -16.45
C ASP A 230 6.26 -3.26 -15.99
N SER A 231 5.31 -3.77 -16.78
CA SER A 231 3.86 -3.67 -16.50
C SER A 231 3.39 -4.26 -15.14
N LYS A 232 4.22 -5.07 -14.48
CA LYS A 232 3.95 -5.80 -13.22
C LYS A 232 5.03 -5.61 -12.16
N THR A 233 6.25 -5.23 -12.55
CA THR A 233 7.41 -5.17 -11.64
C THR A 233 7.80 -3.74 -11.30
N PHE A 234 8.01 -3.49 -10.01
CA PHE A 234 8.56 -2.25 -9.45
C PHE A 234 9.85 -2.57 -8.69
N LYS A 235 10.86 -1.72 -8.82
CA LYS A 235 12.18 -1.91 -8.18
C LYS A 235 12.67 -0.62 -7.53
N ALA A 236 13.42 -0.76 -6.45
CA ALA A 236 14.23 0.29 -5.87
C ALA A 236 15.61 -0.27 -5.49
N VAL A 237 16.62 0.59 -5.56
CA VAL A 237 18.01 0.26 -5.25
C VAL A 237 18.59 1.38 -4.41
N PHE A 238 19.18 1.03 -3.27
CA PHE A 238 19.80 1.96 -2.33
C PHE A 238 21.24 1.52 -2.07
N ASN A 239 22.16 2.48 -2.04
CA ASN A 239 23.57 2.24 -1.68
C ASN A 239 23.81 2.31 -0.17
N GLU A 240 22.76 2.68 0.58
CA GLU A 240 22.74 2.76 2.03
C GLU A 240 21.41 2.17 2.51
N LEU A 241 21.38 1.78 3.77
CA LEU A 241 20.27 1.07 4.38
C LEU A 241 19.13 2.06 4.73
N PRO A 242 17.89 1.91 4.20
CA PRO A 242 16.84 2.92 4.38
C PRO A 242 16.39 3.08 5.84
N SER A 243 16.34 4.31 6.32
CA SER A 243 15.99 4.69 7.71
C SER A 243 14.55 4.40 8.17
N LYS A 244 13.74 3.72 7.35
CA LYS A 244 12.31 3.49 7.59
C LYS A 244 11.92 2.13 7.04
N ASP A 245 11.08 1.43 7.79
CA ASP A 245 10.36 0.25 7.30
C ASP A 245 9.74 0.49 5.93
N TRP A 246 9.82 -0.52 5.07
CA TRP A 246 9.23 -0.45 3.76
C TRP A 246 7.74 -0.75 3.88
N TYR A 247 6.90 0.26 3.58
CA TYR A 247 5.48 0.04 3.38
C TYR A 247 5.10 0.36 1.95
N PHE A 248 4.17 -0.41 1.42
CA PHE A 248 3.57 -0.11 0.13
C PHE A 248 2.10 -0.52 0.11
N SER A 249 1.36 0.09 -0.80
CA SER A 249 -0.02 -0.23 -1.08
C SER A 249 -0.27 -0.25 -2.58
N TYR A 250 -1.14 -1.15 -3.03
CA TYR A 250 -1.51 -1.24 -4.43
C TYR A 250 -3.02 -1.44 -4.62
N THR A 251 -3.53 -1.03 -5.77
CA THR A 251 -4.90 -1.30 -6.19
C THR A 251 -4.97 -1.53 -7.70
N TYR A 252 -5.94 -2.31 -8.14
CA TYR A 252 -6.29 -2.45 -9.55
C TYR A 252 -7.49 -1.53 -9.84
N PRO A 253 -7.32 -0.40 -10.54
CA PRO A 253 -8.34 0.65 -10.72
C PRO A 253 -9.48 0.27 -11.69
N LYS A 254 -9.90 -0.99 -11.68
CA LYS A 254 -11.00 -1.52 -12.51
C LYS A 254 -12.30 -0.76 -12.17
N ARG A 255 -12.95 -0.21 -13.20
CA ARG A 255 -14.16 0.65 -13.12
C ARG A 255 -13.97 2.08 -12.59
N LEU A 256 -12.74 2.55 -12.36
CA LEU A 256 -12.52 3.96 -12.03
C LEU A 256 -12.58 4.85 -13.28
N LEU A 257 -13.68 5.59 -13.46
CA LEU A 257 -13.81 6.66 -14.46
C LEU A 257 -13.03 7.93 -14.11
N TYR A 258 -12.82 8.19 -12.82
CA TYR A 258 -12.21 9.41 -12.28
C TYR A 258 -10.94 9.08 -11.47
N PRO A 259 -9.98 10.02 -11.35
CA PRO A 259 -8.76 9.86 -10.55
C PRO A 259 -9.03 9.96 -9.04
N THR A 260 -10.01 9.22 -8.55
CA THR A 260 -10.31 9.06 -7.13
C THR A 260 -10.91 7.68 -6.91
N ASN A 261 -10.28 6.93 -6.00
CA ASN A 261 -10.83 5.68 -5.49
C ASN A 261 -11.83 5.92 -4.35
N ILE A 262 -11.91 7.15 -3.80
CA ILE A 262 -12.77 7.47 -2.66
C ILE A 262 -14.24 7.38 -3.10
N GLU A 263 -14.99 6.48 -2.49
CA GLU A 263 -16.35 6.09 -2.89
C GLU A 263 -17.30 7.28 -3.00
N LYS A 264 -17.28 8.17 -1.99
CA LYS A 264 -18.10 9.39 -1.96
C LYS A 264 -17.74 10.34 -3.10
N ASP A 265 -16.45 10.62 -3.28
CA ASP A 265 -15.96 11.57 -4.29
C ASP A 265 -16.27 11.03 -5.69
N HIS A 266 -16.02 9.73 -5.91
CA HIS A 266 -16.28 9.02 -7.16
C HIS A 266 -17.76 9.07 -7.54
N ASN A 267 -18.64 8.61 -6.66
CA ASN A 267 -20.08 8.55 -6.92
C ASN A 267 -20.68 9.95 -7.16
N LEU A 268 -20.19 10.97 -6.45
CA LEU A 268 -20.63 12.35 -6.66
C LEU A 268 -20.26 12.86 -8.07
N LEU A 269 -19.06 12.54 -8.56
CA LEU A 269 -18.63 12.85 -9.93
C LEU A 269 -19.44 12.05 -10.98
N VAL A 270 -19.74 10.78 -10.73
CA VAL A 270 -20.62 9.98 -11.61
C VAL A 270 -22.00 10.63 -11.71
N LEU A 271 -22.62 10.99 -10.59
CA LEU A 271 -23.92 11.66 -10.55
C LEU A 271 -23.90 13.05 -11.21
N GLY A 272 -22.81 13.81 -11.07
CA GLY A 272 -22.61 15.08 -11.77
C GLY A 272 -22.62 14.89 -13.29
N THR A 273 -21.93 13.87 -13.80
CA THR A 273 -21.93 13.52 -15.24
C THR A 273 -23.29 13.01 -15.70
N VAL A 274 -24.00 12.20 -14.90
CA VAL A 274 -25.40 11.79 -15.18
C VAL A 274 -26.31 13.01 -15.36
N ALA A 275 -26.20 14.01 -14.48
CA ALA A 275 -26.96 15.25 -14.60
C ALA A 275 -26.60 16.04 -15.87
N ALA A 276 -25.29 16.20 -16.16
CA ALA A 276 -24.82 16.91 -17.35
C ALA A 276 -25.28 16.24 -18.66
N LEU A 277 -25.13 14.92 -18.77
CA LEU A 277 -25.60 14.13 -19.91
C LEU A 277 -27.13 14.23 -20.09
N THR A 278 -27.89 14.25 -18.98
CA THR A 278 -29.35 14.43 -19.01
C THR A 278 -29.73 15.80 -19.58
N VAL A 279 -29.06 16.88 -19.17
CA VAL A 279 -29.28 18.23 -19.70
C VAL A 279 -28.94 18.31 -21.20
N ILE A 280 -27.82 17.73 -21.62
CA ILE A 280 -27.40 17.69 -23.04
C ILE A 280 -28.42 16.92 -23.88
N ALA A 281 -28.83 15.72 -23.44
CA ALA A 281 -29.84 14.91 -24.12
C ALA A 281 -31.18 15.65 -24.24
N ALA A 282 -31.60 16.35 -23.18
CA ALA A 282 -32.84 17.13 -23.17
C ALA A 282 -32.76 18.30 -24.17
N ALA A 283 -31.65 19.04 -24.17
CA ALA A 283 -31.41 20.14 -25.12
C ALA A 283 -31.46 19.65 -26.57
N LEU A 284 -30.77 18.55 -26.90
CA LEU A 284 -30.77 17.96 -28.25
C LEU A 284 -32.17 17.50 -28.68
N ALA A 285 -32.90 16.79 -27.81
CA ALA A 285 -34.25 16.33 -28.12
C ALA A 285 -35.24 17.49 -28.35
N LEU A 286 -35.12 18.57 -27.57
CA LEU A 286 -35.92 19.79 -27.73
C LEU A 286 -35.54 20.60 -28.99
N PHE A 287 -34.24 20.69 -29.31
CA PHE A 287 -33.72 21.39 -30.49
C PHE A 287 -34.19 20.70 -31.78
N PHE A 288 -33.96 19.38 -31.91
CA PHE A 288 -34.40 18.60 -33.06
C PHE A 288 -35.90 18.26 -33.05
N ARG A 289 -36.65 18.67 -32.00
CA ARG A 289 -38.08 18.37 -31.81
C ARG A 289 -38.40 16.87 -31.91
N LYS A 290 -37.49 16.00 -31.46
CA LYS A 290 -37.52 14.53 -31.55
C LYS A 290 -37.34 13.91 -30.16
N SER A 291 -38.43 13.54 -29.49
CA SER A 291 -38.40 13.00 -28.12
C SER A 291 -37.66 11.68 -27.99
N PHE A 292 -37.70 10.81 -29.02
CA PHE A 292 -37.04 9.50 -28.98
C PHE A 292 -35.51 9.61 -28.78
N LEU A 293 -34.89 10.74 -29.16
CA LEU A 293 -33.48 11.01 -28.89
C LEU A 293 -33.21 10.99 -27.37
N PHE A 294 -34.06 11.67 -26.59
CA PHE A 294 -33.95 11.64 -25.13
C PHE A 294 -34.20 10.24 -24.59
N THR A 295 -35.21 9.52 -25.10
CA THR A 295 -35.50 8.15 -24.63
C THR A 295 -34.31 7.20 -24.82
N ILE A 296 -33.62 7.26 -25.97
CA ILE A 296 -32.41 6.45 -26.23
C ILE A 296 -31.26 6.90 -25.30
N SER A 297 -31.01 8.21 -25.18
CA SER A 297 -29.99 8.73 -24.27
C SER A 297 -30.26 8.36 -22.81
N ALA A 298 -31.51 8.34 -22.36
CA ALA A 298 -31.89 7.97 -21.00
C ALA A 298 -31.52 6.52 -20.68
N PHE A 299 -31.71 5.57 -21.61
CA PHE A 299 -31.21 4.20 -21.43
C PHE A 299 -29.69 4.15 -21.30
N GLY A 300 -28.95 4.91 -22.11
CA GLY A 300 -27.49 5.00 -22.03
C GLY A 300 -27.01 5.61 -20.70
N ILE A 301 -27.65 6.69 -20.24
CA ILE A 301 -27.34 7.36 -18.97
C ILE A 301 -27.66 6.46 -17.77
N PHE A 302 -28.77 5.73 -17.81
CA PHE A 302 -29.12 4.76 -16.77
C PHE A 302 -28.11 3.60 -16.71
N ALA A 303 -27.76 3.01 -17.86
CA ALA A 303 -26.74 1.96 -17.93
C ALA A 303 -25.37 2.43 -17.44
N PHE A 304 -24.99 3.68 -17.76
CA PHE A 304 -23.79 4.33 -17.24
C PHE A 304 -23.82 4.46 -15.70
N THR A 305 -24.96 4.85 -15.13
CA THR A 305 -25.15 4.97 -13.67
C THR A 305 -24.94 3.61 -13.00
N VAL A 306 -25.65 2.57 -13.46
CA VAL A 306 -25.58 1.20 -12.91
C VAL A 306 -24.18 0.61 -13.03
N TYR A 307 -23.44 0.94 -14.10
CA TYR A 307 -22.08 0.43 -14.30
C TYR A 307 -21.04 1.07 -13.36
N TYR A 308 -21.09 2.40 -13.17
CA TYR A 308 -20.09 3.14 -12.41
C TYR A 308 -20.43 3.33 -10.93
N ILE A 309 -21.71 3.37 -10.53
CA ILE A 309 -22.11 3.41 -9.11
C ILE A 309 -22.26 1.99 -8.57
N SER A 310 -21.15 1.23 -8.53
CA SER A 310 -21.20 -0.16 -8.01
C SER A 310 -21.04 -0.29 -6.49
N LYS A 311 -20.88 0.81 -5.75
CA LYS A 311 -20.60 0.79 -4.32
C LYS A 311 -21.03 2.05 -3.57
N MET A 312 -21.83 1.94 -2.49
CA MET A 312 -22.25 3.08 -1.66
C MET A 312 -22.59 2.70 -0.21
N GLY A 313 -21.91 3.29 0.78
CA GLY A 313 -22.21 3.13 2.21
C GLY A 313 -21.62 1.87 2.87
N GLY A 314 -20.86 1.06 2.15
CA GLY A 314 -20.24 -0.17 2.66
C GLY A 314 -21.23 -1.34 2.90
N TYR A 315 -20.70 -2.51 3.25
CA TYR A 315 -21.53 -3.68 3.59
C TYR A 315 -22.20 -3.50 4.96
N PRO A 316 -23.47 -3.90 5.16
CA PRO A 316 -24.38 -4.51 4.19
C PRO A 316 -25.20 -3.51 3.35
N PHE A 317 -25.18 -2.22 3.70
CA PHE A 317 -26.04 -1.19 3.10
C PHE A 317 -25.79 -0.93 1.60
N ASN A 318 -24.67 -1.41 1.06
CA ASN A 318 -24.26 -1.24 -0.33
C ASN A 318 -25.40 -1.54 -1.34
N ALA A 319 -26.00 -2.72 -1.26
CA ALA A 319 -27.07 -3.11 -2.18
C ALA A 319 -28.31 -2.20 -2.06
N ILE A 320 -28.59 -1.70 -0.86
CA ILE A 320 -29.75 -0.84 -0.58
C ILE A 320 -29.53 0.56 -1.15
N PHE A 321 -28.37 1.18 -0.87
CA PHE A 321 -28.09 2.54 -1.33
C PHE A 321 -27.84 2.62 -2.84
N VAL A 322 -27.13 1.65 -3.45
CA VAL A 322 -26.97 1.57 -4.90
C VAL A 322 -28.34 1.41 -5.58
N GLY A 323 -29.16 0.43 -5.15
CA GLY A 323 -30.49 0.22 -5.72
C GLY A 323 -31.44 1.41 -5.55
N PHE A 324 -31.33 2.15 -4.43
CA PHE A 324 -32.07 3.39 -4.23
C PHE A 324 -31.63 4.51 -5.19
N VAL A 325 -30.32 4.69 -5.40
CA VAL A 325 -29.79 5.70 -6.33
C VAL A 325 -30.19 5.38 -7.77
N ASP A 326 -30.06 4.11 -8.19
CA ASP A 326 -30.51 3.65 -9.51
C ASP A 326 -32.01 3.91 -9.70
N PHE A 327 -32.84 3.59 -8.71
CA PHE A 327 -34.28 3.87 -8.74
C PHE A 327 -34.58 5.37 -8.88
N VAL A 328 -33.93 6.23 -8.09
CA VAL A 328 -34.10 7.69 -8.15
C VAL A 328 -33.68 8.25 -9.52
N VAL A 329 -32.55 7.82 -10.06
CA VAL A 329 -32.08 8.23 -11.39
C VAL A 329 -33.04 7.76 -12.49
N GLY A 330 -33.48 6.50 -12.45
CA GLY A 330 -34.45 5.95 -13.39
C GLY A 330 -35.79 6.70 -13.40
N VAL A 331 -36.34 7.00 -12.22
CA VAL A 331 -37.58 7.80 -12.08
C VAL A 331 -37.37 9.23 -12.60
N GLY A 332 -36.24 9.87 -12.27
CA GLY A 332 -35.91 11.21 -12.74
C GLY A 332 -35.83 11.30 -14.28
N LEU A 333 -35.18 10.31 -14.91
CA LEU A 333 -35.10 10.21 -16.37
C LEU A 333 -36.48 10.01 -17.02
N LEU A 334 -37.34 9.16 -16.45
CA LEU A 334 -38.72 8.97 -16.94
C LEU A 334 -39.54 10.26 -16.86
N ILE A 335 -39.43 11.01 -15.76
CA ILE A 335 -40.11 12.30 -15.61
C ILE A 335 -39.63 13.29 -16.68
N CYS A 336 -38.31 13.37 -16.93
CA CYS A 336 -37.74 14.22 -17.97
C CYS A 336 -38.26 13.86 -19.37
N ASP A 337 -38.33 12.57 -19.71
CA ASP A 337 -38.84 12.11 -21.01
C ASP A 337 -40.32 12.52 -21.22
N ILE A 338 -41.16 12.39 -20.20
CA ILE A 338 -42.56 12.83 -20.22
C ILE A 338 -42.66 14.34 -20.43
N LEU A 339 -41.85 15.14 -19.73
CA LEU A 339 -41.83 16.60 -19.85
C LEU A 339 -41.35 17.07 -21.23
N ILE A 340 -40.33 16.41 -21.79
CA ILE A 340 -39.81 16.68 -23.14
C ILE A 340 -40.86 16.35 -24.21
N ARG A 341 -41.50 15.16 -24.12
CA ARG A 341 -42.62 14.79 -25.03
C ARG A 341 -43.74 15.83 -25.01
N ARG A 342 -44.18 16.26 -23.81
CA ARG A 342 -45.21 17.30 -23.65
C ARG A 342 -44.78 18.63 -24.27
N THR A 343 -43.54 19.06 -24.04
CA THR A 343 -43.00 20.33 -24.55
C THR A 343 -42.89 20.34 -26.07
N ILE A 344 -42.40 19.24 -26.68
CA ILE A 344 -42.32 19.08 -28.14
C ILE A 344 -43.71 19.09 -28.76
N ARG A 345 -44.69 18.40 -28.14
CA ARG A 345 -46.08 18.38 -28.62
C ARG A 345 -46.69 19.79 -28.65
N ARG A 346 -46.59 20.56 -27.56
CA ARG A 346 -47.08 21.95 -27.49
C ARG A 346 -46.44 22.84 -28.56
N ARG A 347 -45.11 22.74 -28.77
CA ARG A 347 -44.41 23.49 -29.83
C ARG A 347 -44.91 23.15 -31.23
N ARG A 348 -45.20 21.87 -31.50
CA ARG A 348 -45.79 21.43 -32.78
C ARG A 348 -47.23 21.93 -32.97
N GLU A 349 -48.03 21.96 -31.90
CA GLU A 349 -49.40 22.50 -31.94
C GLU A 349 -49.40 24.00 -32.24
N MET A 350 -48.55 24.80 -31.58
CA MET A 350 -48.41 26.24 -31.88
C MET A 350 -47.89 26.53 -33.30
N THR A 351 -47.07 25.66 -33.89
CA THR A 351 -46.58 25.81 -35.28
C THR A 351 -47.67 25.45 -36.33
N LYS A 352 -48.84 24.95 -35.91
CA LYS A 352 -49.98 24.66 -36.82
C LYS A 352 -51.06 25.75 -36.80
N THR A 353 -51.02 26.65 -35.82
CA THR A 353 -51.98 27.74 -35.62
C THR A 353 -51.45 29.10 -36.11
N MET A 354 -50.22 29.12 -36.62
CA MET A 354 -49.59 30.20 -37.38
C MET A 354 -49.50 29.77 -38.84
#